data_AF-A0A127SYV2-F1
#
_entry.id   AF-A0A127SYV2-F1
#
_cell.length_a   1.000
_cell.length_b   1.000
_cell.length_c   1.000
_cell.angle_alpha   90.00
_cell.angle_beta   90.00
_cell.angle_gamma   90.00
#
_symmetry.space_group_name_H-M   'P 1'
#
loop_
_entity.id
_entity.type
_entity.pdbx_description
1 polymer ?
#
loop_
_entity_poly.entity_id
_entity_poly.type
_entity_poly.pdbx_seq_one_letter_code
_entity_poly.pdbx_strand_id
1 'polypeptide(L)' 'QLNSQNGVWSCTFVGYCSEVCPKHVDPAAAIQQGKVESSKDFLIATLKPR' A
#
# COMPACT_ATOMS: atom_id res chain seq x y z
N GLN A 1 3.32 2.03 -11.07
CA GLN A 1 1.90 1.79 -10.72
C GLN A 1 1.82 1.35 -9.26
N LEU A 2 0.81 1.80 -8.51
CA LEU A 2 0.63 1.46 -7.09
C LEU A 2 0.17 0.00 -6.89
N ASN A 3 -0.80 -0.44 -7.71
CA ASN A 3 -1.50 -1.72 -7.56
C ASN A 3 -0.72 -2.92 -8.17
N SER A 4 0.48 -2.70 -8.71
CA SER A 4 1.28 -3.78 -9.28
C SER A 4 2.00 -4.59 -8.19
N GLN A 5 2.51 -5.77 -8.55
CA GLN A 5 3.28 -6.61 -7.61
C GLN A 5 4.47 -5.84 -7.03
N ASN A 6 5.16 -5.05 -7.86
CA ASN A 6 6.30 -4.22 -7.44
C ASN A 6 5.91 -2.89 -6.77
N GLY A 7 4.61 -2.66 -6.54
CA GLY A 7 4.06 -1.50 -5.83
C GLY A 7 3.91 -1.77 -4.34
N VAL A 8 2.74 -1.46 -3.77
CA VAL A 8 2.48 -1.65 -2.33
C VAL A 8 2.56 -3.11 -1.88
N TRP A 9 2.41 -4.05 -2.81
CA TRP A 9 2.39 -5.49 -2.54
C TRP A 9 3.76 -6.11 -2.34
N SER A 10 4.85 -5.45 -2.75
CA SER A 10 6.22 -5.86 -2.39
C SER A 10 6.55 -5.64 -0.91
N CYS A 11 5.79 -4.79 -0.21
CA CYS A 11 6.02 -4.52 1.19
C CYS A 11 5.44 -5.63 2.07
N THR A 12 6.29 -6.26 2.89
CA THR A 12 5.90 -7.29 3.88
C THR A 12 5.62 -6.73 5.27
N PHE A 13 5.55 -5.41 5.40
CA PHE A 13 5.31 -4.70 6.66
C PHE A 13 6.35 -4.99 7.77
N VAL A 14 7.63 -5.01 7.41
CA VAL A 14 8.75 -5.05 8.39
C VAL A 14 8.75 -3.82 9.31
N GLY A 15 8.30 -2.66 8.81
CA GLY A 15 8.08 -1.45 9.62
C GLY A 15 9.32 -0.56 9.86
N TYR A 16 10.53 -1.08 9.63
CA TYR A 16 11.79 -0.36 9.91
C TYR A 16 11.92 1.00 9.22
N CYS A 17 11.29 1.17 8.04
CA CYS A 17 11.28 2.45 7.33
C CYS A 17 10.66 3.60 8.15
N SER A 18 9.70 3.31 9.03
CA SER A 18 9.11 4.31 9.92
C SER A 18 9.96 4.56 11.14
N GLU A 19 10.60 3.53 11.70
CA GLU A 19 11.51 3.68 12.85
C GLU A 19 12.69 4.60 12.51
N VAL A 20 13.23 4.48 11.31
CA VAL A 20 14.43 5.24 10.90
C VAL A 20 14.13 6.57 10.22
N CYS A 21 12.86 6.94 10.03
CA CYS A 21 12.54 8.16 9.29
C CYS A 21 12.94 9.41 10.10
N PRO A 22 13.96 10.18 9.67
CA PRO A 22 14.47 11.32 10.44
C PRO A 22 13.52 12.53 10.43
N LYS A 23 12.46 12.45 9.62
CA LYS A 23 11.41 13.47 9.51
C LYS A 23 10.13 13.08 10.22
N HIS A 24 10.16 11.97 10.97
CA HIS A 24 8.99 11.45 11.71
C HIS A 24 7.75 11.26 10.82
N VAL A 25 7.98 10.91 9.56
CA VAL A 25 6.93 10.42 8.67
C VAL A 25 6.77 8.92 8.95
N ASP A 26 5.54 8.42 8.86
CA ASP A 26 5.25 6.98 8.95
C ASP A 26 5.00 6.38 7.55
N PRO A 27 6.05 6.06 6.78
CA PRO A 27 5.91 5.43 5.47
C PRO A 27 5.26 4.04 5.55
N ALA A 28 5.45 3.28 6.64
CA ALA A 28 4.79 1.98 6.80
C ALA A 28 3.26 2.14 6.85
N ALA A 29 2.73 3.11 7.60
CA ALA A 29 1.30 3.42 7.60
C ALA A 29 0.81 3.84 6.21
N ALA A 30 1.54 4.69 5.50
CA ALA A 30 1.17 5.12 4.16
C ALA A 30 1.09 3.93 3.18
N ILE A 31 2.04 3.00 3.23
CA ILE A 31 2.02 1.80 2.39
C ILE A 31 0.81 0.91 2.73
N GLN A 32 0.48 0.71 4.00
CA GLN A 32 -0.67 -0.12 4.38
C GLN A 32 -2.00 0.53 4.01
N GLN A 33 -2.14 1.85 4.16
CA GLN A 33 -3.28 2.59 3.62
C GLN A 33 -3.37 2.39 2.10
N GLY A 34 -2.24 2.45 1.40
CA GLY A 34 -2.14 2.13 -0.02
C GLY A 34 -2.59 0.70 -0.36
N LYS A 35 -2.31 -0.31 0.47
CA LYS A 35 -2.85 -1.67 0.27
C LYS A 35 -4.36 -1.74 0.46
N VAL A 36 -4.90 -1.00 1.44
CA VAL A 36 -6.36 -0.90 1.63
C VAL A 36 -7.02 -0.30 0.39
N GLU A 37 -6.48 0.81 -0.12
CA GLU A 37 -6.99 1.43 -1.35
C GLU A 37 -6.81 0.52 -2.57
N SER A 38 -5.64 -0.13 -2.73
CA SER A 38 -5.42 -1.10 -3.81
C SER A 38 -6.40 -2.28 -3.74
N SER A 39 -6.82 -2.69 -2.54
CA SER A 39 -7.80 -3.78 -2.36
C SER A 39 -9.21 -3.33 -2.72
N LYS A 40 -9.57 -2.10 -2.37
CA LYS A 40 -10.84 -1.48 -2.80
C LYS A 40 -10.89 -1.37 -4.31
N ASP A 41 -9.82 -0.86 -4.93
CA ASP A 41 -9.70 -0.77 -6.39
C ASP A 41 -9.87 -2.14 -7.05
N PHE A 42 -9.21 -3.18 -6.53
CA PHE A 42 -9.36 -4.55 -7.02
C PHE A 42 -10.81 -5.02 -6.95
N LEU A 43 -11.47 -4.81 -5.80
CA LEU A 43 -12.86 -5.21 -5.62
C LEU A 43 -13.79 -4.46 -6.57
N ILE A 44 -13.65 -3.14 -6.67
CA ILE A 44 -14.46 -2.30 -7.57
C ILE A 44 -14.25 -2.74 -9.02
N ALA A 45 -13.00 -2.95 -9.45
CA ALA A 45 -12.69 -3.40 -10.81
C ALA A 45 -13.26 -4.79 -11.10
N THR A 46 -13.31 -5.67 -10.11
CA THR A 46 -13.88 -7.02 -10.24
C THR A 46 -15.41 -7.00 -10.31
N LEU A 47 -16.07 -6.14 -9.54
CA LEU A 47 -17.52 -6.07 -9.44
C LEU A 47 -18.18 -5.10 -10.43
N LYS A 48 -17.40 -4.22 -11.07
CA LYS A 48 -17.93 -3.27 -12.06
C LYS A 48 -18.45 -4.04 -13.29
N PRO A 49 -19.75 -3.95 -13.62
CA PRO A 49 -20.27 -4.57 -14.84
C PRO A 49 -19.63 -3.91 -16.07
N ARG A 50 -19.49 -4.69 -17.14
CA ARG A 50 -18.99 -4.20 -18.43
C ARG A 50 -19.96 -3.21 -19.07
#